data_AF-A0A6J4K8X4-F1
#
_entry.id   AF-A0A6J4K8X4-F1
#
_cell.length_a   1.000
_cell.length_b   1.000
_cell.length_c   1.000
_cell.angle_alpha   90.00
_cell.angle_beta   90.00
_cell.angle_gamma   90.00
#
_symmetry.space_group_name_H-M   'P 1'
#
loop_
_entity.id
_entity.type
_entity.pdbx_description
1 polymer ?
#
loop_
_entity_poly.entity_id
_entity_poly.type
_entity_poly.pdbx_seq_one_letter_code
_entity_poly.pdbx_strand_id
1 'polypeptide(L)'
;MRASFILSEIGIGLRRNLTMTVAVVVTVAISLALFGSGLLIRKQVETMKDFWYDKVEVSVYLCGESSQGATCNGSPVSESQRDELLRDLEATPQVEQVFYESQAQAYENFKEQFE
;
A
#
# COMPACT_ATOMS: atom_id res chain seq x y z
N MET A 1 -47.39 15.50 30.91
CA MET A 1 -46.49 16.67 30.82
C MET A 1 -46.54 17.19 29.38
N ARG A 2 -46.76 18.49 29.18
CA ARG A 2 -47.18 19.06 27.88
C ARG A 2 -46.01 19.14 26.89
N ALA A 3 -45.77 18.06 26.15
CA ALA A 3 -44.71 18.01 25.11
C ALA A 3 -44.87 19.12 24.05
N SER A 4 -46.12 19.51 23.75
CA SER A 4 -46.43 20.63 22.85
C SER A 4 -45.91 21.98 23.34
N PHE A 5 -45.88 22.20 24.66
CA PHE A 5 -45.38 23.44 25.26
C PHE A 5 -43.85 23.52 25.15
N ILE A 6 -43.17 22.44 25.51
CA ILE A 6 -41.70 22.33 25.42
C ILE A 6 -41.21 22.51 23.98
N LEU A 7 -41.86 21.86 23.00
CA LEU A 7 -41.52 22.01 21.58
C LEU A 7 -41.77 23.44 21.07
N SER A 8 -42.81 24.12 21.56
CA SER A 8 -43.09 25.51 21.20
C SER A 8 -42.05 26.48 21.74
N GLU A 9 -41.59 26.29 22.98
CA GLU A 9 -40.53 27.10 23.59
C GLU A 9 -39.19 26.91 22.86
N ILE A 10 -38.86 25.65 22.51
CA ILE A 10 -37.65 25.31 21.75
C ILE A 10 -37.69 25.97 20.37
N GLY A 11 -38.82 25.90 19.65
CA GLY A 11 -38.98 26.52 18.34
C GLY A 11 -38.82 28.05 18.38
N ILE A 12 -39.34 28.71 19.41
CA ILE A 12 -39.17 30.15 19.62
C ILE A 12 -37.72 30.49 19.97
N GLY A 13 -37.08 29.70 20.83
CA GLY A 13 -35.67 29.83 21.18
C GLY A 13 -34.73 29.63 19.99
N LEU A 14 -35.03 28.67 19.12
CA LEU A 14 -34.30 28.36 17.90
C LEU A 14 -34.43 29.49 16.87
N ARG A 15 -35.62 30.07 16.71
CA ARG A 15 -35.83 31.21 15.79
C ARG A 15 -35.05 32.45 16.23
N ARG A 16 -34.95 32.72 17.54
CA ARG A 16 -34.17 33.85 18.07
C ARG A 16 -32.66 33.65 17.99
N ASN A 17 -32.19 32.40 17.99
CA ASN A 17 -30.76 32.08 17.96
C ASN A 17 -30.35 31.34 16.67
N LEU A 18 -31.14 31.48 15.61
CA LEU A 18 -31.01 30.67 14.40
C LEU A 18 -29.62 30.75 13.78
N THR A 19 -29.05 31.96 13.72
CA THR A 19 -27.72 32.21 13.16
C THR A 19 -26.62 31.51 13.96
N MET A 20 -26.68 31.56 15.29
CA MET A 20 -25.69 30.89 16.15
C MET A 20 -25.85 29.35 16.09
N THR A 21 -27.08 28.84 16.08
CA THR A 21 -27.33 27.40 15.96
C THR A 21 -26.90 26.85 14.61
N VAL A 22 -27.18 27.57 13.51
CA VAL A 22 -26.71 27.16 12.16
C VAL A 22 -25.19 27.14 12.10
N ALA A 23 -24.52 28.13 12.68
CA ALA A 23 -23.05 28.15 12.74
C ALA A 23 -22.49 26.90 13.45
N VAL A 24 -23.06 26.52 14.60
CA VAL A 24 -22.67 25.31 15.34
C VAL A 24 -22.94 24.03 14.55
N VAL A 25 -24.09 23.93 13.88
CA VAL A 25 -24.41 22.75 13.07
C VAL A 25 -23.44 22.60 11.91
N VAL A 26 -23.11 23.70 11.23
CA VAL A 26 -22.16 23.69 10.10
C VAL A 26 -20.76 23.30 10.55
N THR A 27 -20.27 23.85 11.67
CA THR A 27 -18.93 23.50 12.16
C THR A 27 -18.83 22.03 12.56
N VAL A 28 -19.82 21.50 13.29
CA VAL A 28 -19.87 20.08 13.65
C VAL A 28 -19.96 19.19 12.42
N ALA A 29 -20.79 19.56 11.44
CA ALA A 29 -20.93 18.80 10.19
C ALA A 29 -19.61 18.74 9.42
N ILE A 30 -18.89 19.86 9.30
CA ILE A 30 -17.58 19.90 8.63
C ILE A 30 -16.57 19.04 9.38
N SER A 31 -16.48 19.14 10.71
CA SER A 31 -15.57 18.32 11.50
C SER A 31 -15.84 16.82 11.35
N LEU A 32 -17.10 16.40 11.39
CA LEU A 32 -17.49 15.00 11.19
C LEU A 32 -17.25 14.53 9.76
N ALA A 33 -17.50 15.38 8.77
CA ALA A 33 -17.23 15.06 7.36
C ALA A 33 -15.74 14.84 7.11
N LEU A 34 -14.89 15.74 7.63
CA LEU A 34 -13.43 15.60 7.52
C LEU A 34 -12.92 14.36 8.26
N PHE A 35 -13.42 14.09 9.46
CA PHE A 35 -13.08 12.88 10.21
C PHE A 35 -13.50 11.61 9.46
N GLY A 36 -14.75 11.55 8.98
CA GLY A 36 -15.26 10.43 8.18
C GLY A 36 -14.45 10.22 6.89
N SER A 37 -14.09 11.32 6.21
CA SER A 37 -13.25 11.27 5.00
C SER A 37 -11.85 10.76 5.32
N GLY A 38 -11.25 11.18 6.43
CA GLY A 38 -9.97 10.67 6.91
C GLY A 38 -10.00 9.18 7.20
N LEU A 39 -11.09 8.66 7.79
CA LEU A 39 -11.26 7.22 8.01
C LEU A 39 -11.39 6.44 6.69
N LEU A 40 -12.13 6.97 5.71
CA LEU A 40 -12.25 6.36 4.38
C LEU A 40 -10.92 6.33 3.63
N ILE A 41 -10.18 7.45 3.64
CA ILE A 41 -8.84 7.54 3.04
C ILE A 41 -7.90 6.57 3.74
N ARG A 42 -7.93 6.49 5.07
CA ARG A 42 -7.10 5.53 5.81
C ARG A 42 -7.38 4.10 5.36
N LYS A 43 -8.65 3.71 5.25
CA LYS A 43 -9.05 2.37 4.78
C LYS A 43 -8.56 2.10 3.34
N GLN A 44 -8.66 3.11 2.47
CA GLN A 44 -8.15 3.01 1.10
C GLN A 44 -6.63 2.84 1.06
N VAL A 45 -5.90 3.62 1.88
CA VAL A 45 -4.44 3.54 1.98
C VAL A 45 -3.99 2.22 2.60
N GLU A 46 -4.70 1.68 3.58
CA GLU A 46 -4.40 0.38 4.18
C GLU A 46 -4.53 -0.75 3.15
N THR A 47 -5.61 -0.74 2.36
CA THR A 47 -5.79 -1.69 1.24
C THR A 47 -4.72 -1.51 0.14
N MET A 48 -4.31 -0.26 -0.12
CA MET A 48 -3.23 0.01 -1.08
C MET A 48 -1.85 -0.36 -0.52
N LYS A 49 -1.63 -0.26 0.79
CA LYS A 49 -0.34 -0.58 1.41
C LYS A 49 -0.02 -2.05 1.25
N ASP A 50 -0.97 -2.96 1.45
CA ASP A 50 -0.76 -4.39 1.22
C ASP A 50 -0.23 -4.63 -0.22
N PHE A 51 -0.78 -3.94 -1.22
CA PHE A 51 -0.30 -4.03 -2.61
C PHE A 51 1.15 -3.56 -2.83
N TRP A 52 1.64 -2.60 -2.04
CA TRP A 52 3.02 -2.07 -2.17
C TRP A 52 4.01 -2.77 -1.23
N TYR A 53 3.58 -3.23 -0.06
CA TYR A 53 4.42 -3.99 0.88
C TYR A 53 4.63 -5.43 0.40
N ASP A 54 3.68 -6.03 -0.32
CA ASP A 54 3.86 -7.33 -1.01
C ASP A 54 4.83 -7.26 -2.21
N LYS A 55 5.25 -6.07 -2.61
CA LYS A 55 6.10 -5.84 -3.79
C LYS A 55 7.51 -5.36 -3.46
N VAL A 56 8.02 -5.61 -2.26
CA VAL A 56 9.45 -5.44 -2.00
C VAL A 56 10.20 -6.62 -2.62
N GLU A 57 10.32 -6.59 -3.94
CA GLU A 57 11.08 -7.58 -4.70
C GLU A 57 12.56 -7.19 -4.75
N VAL A 58 13.44 -8.13 -4.42
CA VAL A 58 14.88 -7.97 -4.58
C VAL A 58 15.34 -8.91 -5.69
N SER A 59 15.66 -8.33 -6.85
CA SER A 59 16.15 -9.11 -7.99
C SER A 59 17.67 -9.36 -7.85
N VAL A 60 18.05 -10.64 -7.73
CA VAL A 60 19.46 -11.06 -7.64
C VAL A 60 19.93 -11.55 -9.01
N TYR A 61 20.74 -10.75 -9.69
CA TYR A 61 21.30 -11.12 -10.99
C TYR A 61 22.53 -12.02 -10.83
N LEU A 62 22.48 -13.20 -11.44
CA LEU A 62 23.60 -14.15 -11.44
C LEU A 62 24.61 -13.79 -12.53
N CYS A 63 25.89 -14.08 -12.28
CA CYS A 63 26.94 -13.92 -13.29
C CYS A 63 26.68 -14.86 -14.49
N GLY A 64 26.74 -14.30 -15.70
CA GLY A 64 26.75 -14.99 -16.98
C GLY A 64 28.08 -14.80 -17.72
N GLU A 65 28.19 -15.36 -18.92
CA GLU A 65 29.42 -15.34 -19.72
C GLU A 65 29.90 -13.92 -20.08
N SER A 66 28.98 -12.95 -20.19
CA SER A 66 29.28 -11.55 -20.54
C SER A 66 29.14 -10.59 -19.34
N SER A 67 28.96 -11.11 -18.11
CA SER A 67 28.76 -10.26 -16.94
C SER A 67 30.03 -9.51 -16.55
N GLN A 68 29.96 -8.18 -16.57
CA GLN A 68 31.06 -7.29 -16.17
C GLN A 68 30.98 -6.84 -14.69
N GLY A 69 30.20 -7.55 -13.86
CA GLY A 69 30.10 -7.24 -12.44
C GLY A 69 31.46 -7.36 -11.76
N ALA A 70 31.79 -6.46 -10.83
CA ALA A 70 33.08 -6.46 -10.13
C ALA A 70 33.39 -7.76 -9.38
N THR A 71 32.35 -8.53 -9.03
CA THR A 71 32.42 -9.84 -8.37
C THR A 71 32.30 -11.02 -9.33
N CYS A 72 31.99 -10.76 -10.61
CA CYS A 72 31.89 -11.78 -11.65
C CYS A 72 33.24 -11.95 -12.34
N ASN A 73 33.85 -13.13 -12.19
CA ASN A 73 35.15 -13.44 -12.81
C ASN A 73 35.02 -13.85 -14.29
N GLY A 74 34.04 -13.31 -15.02
CA GLY A 74 33.75 -13.66 -16.42
C GLY A 74 33.29 -15.09 -16.67
N SER A 75 32.95 -15.83 -15.61
CA SER A 75 32.41 -17.20 -15.70
C SER A 75 30.95 -17.22 -15.26
N PRO A 76 30.09 -18.00 -15.94
CA PRO A 76 28.72 -18.17 -15.51
C PRO A 76 28.66 -18.93 -14.18
N VAL A 77 27.63 -18.65 -13.38
CA VAL A 77 27.37 -19.37 -12.13
C VAL A 77 27.18 -20.87 -12.39
N SER A 78 27.77 -21.73 -11.55
CA SER A 78 27.51 -23.17 -11.64
C SER A 78 26.15 -23.54 -11.06
N GLU A 79 25.64 -24.72 -11.40
CA GLU A 79 24.41 -25.25 -10.78
C GLU A 79 24.57 -25.39 -9.26
N SER A 80 25.72 -25.88 -8.79
CA SER A 80 25.98 -26.04 -7.36
C SER A 80 25.95 -24.71 -6.60
N GLN A 81 26.49 -23.64 -7.19
CA GLN A 81 26.47 -22.30 -6.60
C GLN A 81 25.05 -21.72 -6.56
N ARG A 82 24.24 -22.02 -7.58
CA ARG A 82 22.83 -21.61 -7.62
C ARG A 82 22.02 -22.33 -6.55
N ASP A 83 22.21 -23.63 -6.38
CA ASP A 83 21.51 -24.43 -5.38
C ASP A 83 21.87 -23.99 -3.95
N GLU A 84 23.14 -23.63 -3.73
CA GLU A 84 23.60 -23.08 -2.45
C GLU A 84 22.93 -21.73 -2.16
N LEU A 85 22.93 -20.80 -3.13
CA LEU A 85 22.25 -19.52 -2.99
C LEU A 85 20.74 -19.68 -2.72
N LEU A 86 20.07 -20.61 -3.41
CA LEU A 86 18.65 -20.87 -3.21
C LEU A 86 18.38 -21.32 -1.77
N ARG A 87 19.20 -22.23 -1.23
CA ARG A 87 19.09 -22.68 0.16
C ARG A 87 19.31 -21.55 1.16
N ASP A 88 20.29 -20.68 0.91
CA ASP A 88 20.57 -19.55 1.79
C ASP A 88 19.41 -18.54 1.81
N LEU A 89 18.80 -18.29 0.65
CA LEU A 89 17.61 -17.44 0.53
C LEU A 89 16.40 -18.05 1.25
N GLU A 90 16.13 -19.34 1.05
CA GLU A 90 15.03 -20.06 1.72
C GLU A 90 15.23 -20.16 3.24
N ALA A 91 16.48 -20.20 3.71
CA ALA A 91 16.80 -20.20 5.14
C ALA A 91 16.67 -18.81 5.79
N THR A 92 16.53 -17.75 5.00
CA THR A 92 16.45 -16.38 5.49
C THR A 92 15.02 -16.06 5.96
N PRO A 93 14.79 -15.76 7.25
CA PRO A 93 13.43 -15.61 7.80
C PRO A 93 12.66 -14.40 7.27
N GLN A 94 13.34 -13.44 6.62
CA GLN A 94 12.71 -12.29 5.97
C GLN A 94 12.28 -12.56 4.53
N VAL A 95 12.71 -13.66 3.93
CA VAL A 95 12.36 -14.05 2.56
C VAL A 95 11.10 -14.90 2.62
N GLU A 96 10.02 -14.43 1.99
CA GLU A 96 8.76 -15.17 1.95
C GLU A 96 8.75 -16.20 0.80
N GLN A 97 9.19 -15.77 -0.39
CA GLN A 97 9.13 -16.57 -1.62
C GLN A 97 10.35 -16.27 -2.49
N VAL A 98 10.82 -17.29 -3.21
CA VAL A 98 11.93 -17.18 -4.17
C VAL A 98 11.45 -17.67 -5.53
N PHE A 99 11.65 -16.84 -6.56
CA PHE A 99 11.33 -17.19 -7.95
C PHE A 99 12.62 -17.28 -8.77
N TYR A 100 12.81 -18.43 -9.43
CA TYR A 100 13.91 -18.59 -10.36
C TYR A 100 13.46 -18.21 -11.78
N GLU A 101 14.13 -17.23 -12.36
CA GLU A 101 13.98 -16.85 -13.75
C GLU A 101 15.19 -17.32 -14.56
N SER A 102 14.94 -18.05 -15.65
CA SER A 102 15.98 -18.47 -16.58
C SER A 102 16.33 -17.34 -17.56
N GLN A 103 17.55 -17.37 -18.14
CA GLN A 103 17.97 -16.36 -19.13
C GLN A 103 17.01 -16.27 -20.33
N ALA A 104 16.46 -17.41 -20.78
CA ALA A 104 15.50 -17.45 -21.88
C ALA A 104 14.18 -16.77 -21.48
N GLN A 105 13.70 -17.01 -20.26
CA GLN A 105 12.49 -16.40 -19.75
C GLN A 105 12.65 -14.90 -19.51
N ALA A 106 13.79 -14.49 -18.96
CA ALA A 106 14.15 -13.07 -18.81
C ALA A 106 14.17 -12.34 -20.17
N TYR A 107 14.67 -12.99 -21.23
CA TYR A 107 14.68 -12.41 -22.57
C TYR A 107 13.28 -12.24 -23.17
N GLU A 108 12.39 -13.22 -23.01
CA GLU A 108 11.00 -13.08 -23.46
C GLU A 108 10.25 -12.01 -22.65
N ASN A 109 10.39 -12.02 -21.32
CA ASN A 109 9.82 -10.99 -20.46
C ASN A 109 10.32 -9.59 -20.81
N PHE A 110 11.59 -9.44 -21.20
CA PHE A 110 12.14 -8.18 -21.68
C PHE A 110 11.48 -7.73 -22.98
N LYS A 111 11.26 -8.62 -23.95
CA LYS A 111 10.55 -8.25 -25.19
C LYS A 111 9.13 -7.78 -24.89
N GLU A 112 8.38 -8.51 -24.08
CA GLU A 112 6.99 -8.15 -23.75
C GLU A 112 6.88 -6.78 -23.05
N GLN A 113 7.86 -6.42 -22.22
CA GLN A 113 7.87 -5.14 -21.50
C GLN A 113 8.29 -3.94 -22.36
N PHE A 114 9.01 -4.18 -23.46
CA PHE A 114 9.62 -3.13 -24.29
C PHE A 114 9.19 -3.19 -25.78
N GLU A 115 8.14 -3.95 -26.11
CA GLU A 115 7.32 -3.74 -27.33
C GLU A 115 6.48 -2.46 -27.22
#